data_AF-A0A524N342-F1
#
_entry.id   AF-A0A524N342-F1
#
_cell.length_a   1.000
_cell.length_b   1.000
_cell.length_c   1.000
_cell.angle_alpha   90.00
_cell.angle_beta   90.00
_cell.angle_gamma   90.00
#
_symmetry.space_group_name_H-M   'P 1'
#
loop_
_entity.id
_entity.type
_entity.pdbx_description
1 polymer ?
#
loop_
_entity_poly.entity_id
_entity_poly.type
_entity_poly.pdbx_seq_one_letter_code
_entity_poly.pdbx_strand_id
1 'polypeptide(L)'
;MTQEDFVTVVALLFLLGAVTGPARADAGDAPEYPKMALSNGLVEIEVYLPDAQIGFYRGTRFDWAGVMGRATFRGHTFFGELKEQHDPVGHDHAAGPVEEFSMFDPPGFSEAAEGEPFIKIGVGLLKKEGEAYEFWRQYEIVRPAERLHEVSKDGRSITFRESLRNERGWSYEYEKKLELVRGRPKLKIIHTLRNTGKRTIDTDHYNHTMFMIDGRPIGREYSIEFPFDPTGEIKDKEKAELRGRQL
;
A
#
# COMPACT_ATOMS: atom_id res chain seq x y z
N MET A 1 -31.11 -0.35 -28.02
CA MET A 1 -31.72 -1.28 -27.06
C MET A 1 -31.61 -2.68 -27.65
N THR A 2 -30.54 -3.40 -27.27
CA THR A 2 -30.22 -4.81 -27.59
C THR A 2 -29.08 -5.18 -26.62
N GLN A 3 -29.40 -5.75 -25.45
CA GLN A 3 -29.30 -7.18 -25.11
C GLN A 3 -27.83 -7.64 -25.11
N GLU A 4 -27.07 -7.38 -24.03
CA GLU A 4 -26.83 -8.25 -22.85
C GLU A 4 -26.48 -9.71 -23.20
N ASP A 5 -25.17 -10.00 -23.23
CA ASP A 5 -24.62 -11.35 -23.14
C ASP A 5 -24.15 -11.59 -21.70
N PHE A 6 -24.94 -12.38 -20.95
CA PHE A 6 -24.54 -13.02 -19.71
C PHE A 6 -23.71 -14.27 -20.04
N VAL A 7 -22.53 -14.42 -19.42
CA VAL A 7 -21.84 -15.71 -19.32
C VAL A 7 -21.63 -16.04 -17.85
N THR A 8 -22.53 -16.89 -17.35
CA THR A 8 -22.41 -17.66 -16.12
C THR A 8 -21.48 -18.85 -16.36
N VAL A 9 -20.47 -19.05 -15.53
CA VAL A 9 -19.77 -20.34 -15.41
C VAL A 9 -19.75 -20.77 -13.94
N VAL A 10 -20.35 -21.93 -13.70
CA VAL A 10 -20.48 -22.60 -12.40
C VAL A 10 -19.39 -23.67 -12.25
N ALA A 11 -18.72 -23.61 -11.09
CA ALA A 11 -18.09 -24.63 -10.25
C ALA A 11 -17.22 -25.78 -10.81
N LEU A 12 -16.11 -26.03 -10.11
CA LEU A 12 -15.67 -27.39 -9.77
C LEU A 12 -15.06 -27.44 -8.36
N LEU A 13 -15.77 -28.11 -7.45
CA LEU A 13 -15.30 -28.56 -6.14
C LEU A 13 -14.41 -29.79 -6.32
N PHE A 14 -13.24 -29.79 -5.67
CA PHE A 14 -12.51 -31.02 -5.37
C PHE A 14 -12.40 -31.18 -3.85
N LEU A 15 -13.14 -32.17 -3.33
CA LEU A 15 -12.96 -32.75 -1.99
C LEU A 15 -11.88 -33.84 -2.10
N LEU A 16 -10.77 -33.71 -1.38
CA LEU A 16 -9.88 -34.83 -1.08
C LEU A 16 -9.64 -34.93 0.44
N GLY A 17 -9.77 -36.16 0.93
CA GLY A 17 -9.96 -36.53 2.33
C GLY A 17 -8.76 -36.34 3.27
N ALA A 18 -9.09 -36.15 4.55
CA ALA A 18 -8.14 -36.11 5.65
C ALA A 18 -7.76 -37.53 6.11
N VAL A 19 -6.46 -37.81 6.19
CA VAL A 19 -5.90 -38.90 7.00
C VAL A 19 -5.27 -38.26 8.23
N THR A 20 -5.85 -38.51 9.40
CA THR A 20 -5.41 -37.95 10.68
C THR A 20 -4.25 -38.76 11.27
N GLY A 21 -3.05 -38.17 11.27
CA GLY A 21 -1.94 -38.55 12.18
C GLY A 21 -1.92 -37.63 13.41
N PRO A 22 -1.27 -38.03 14.52
CA PRO A 22 -1.29 -37.23 15.74
C PRO A 22 -0.55 -35.90 15.50
N ALA A 23 -1.26 -34.80 15.76
CA ALA A 23 -0.74 -33.45 15.64
C ALA A 23 0.41 -33.25 16.64
N ARG A 24 1.61 -33.01 16.11
CA ARG A 24 2.72 -32.43 16.85
C ARG A 24 2.38 -30.94 16.99
N ALA A 25 2.44 -30.41 18.21
CA ALA A 25 2.23 -29.00 18.46
C ALA A 25 3.37 -28.21 17.79
N ASP A 26 3.08 -27.56 16.67
CA ASP A 26 4.00 -26.66 16.00
C ASP A 26 3.88 -25.25 16.57
N ALA A 27 5.03 -24.59 16.66
CA ALA A 27 5.17 -23.19 17.05
C ALA A 27 4.26 -22.32 16.18
N GLY A 28 3.52 -21.39 16.80
CA GLY A 28 2.45 -20.64 16.14
C GLY A 28 2.88 -20.04 14.80
N ASP A 29 2.17 -20.41 13.74
CA ASP A 29 2.37 -19.88 12.41
C ASP A 29 2.18 -18.36 12.42
N ALA A 30 3.13 -17.63 11.83
CA ALA A 30 2.94 -16.22 11.51
C ALA A 30 1.70 -16.08 10.62
N PRO A 31 0.86 -15.03 10.81
CA PRO A 31 -0.32 -14.83 9.99
C PRO A 31 0.03 -14.83 8.50
N GLU A 32 -0.59 -15.72 7.73
CA GLU A 32 -0.36 -15.82 6.29
C GLU A 32 -1.21 -14.76 5.57
N TYR A 33 -0.59 -13.64 5.22
CA TYR A 33 -1.23 -12.58 4.44
C TYR A 33 -1.29 -12.93 2.94
N PRO A 34 -2.38 -12.62 2.23
CA PRO A 34 -2.46 -12.75 0.78
C PRO A 34 -1.32 -11.99 0.12
N LYS A 35 -0.55 -12.67 -0.73
CA LYS A 35 0.62 -12.09 -1.39
C LYS A 35 0.93 -12.77 -2.70
N MET A 36 1.77 -12.12 -3.49
CA MET A 36 2.28 -12.67 -4.74
C MET A 36 3.70 -12.21 -5.04
N ALA A 37 4.38 -12.91 -5.94
CA ALA A 37 5.68 -12.52 -6.45
C ALA A 37 5.60 -11.98 -7.88
N LEU A 38 6.40 -10.96 -8.18
CA LEU A 38 6.68 -10.50 -9.55
C LEU A 38 8.19 -10.60 -9.81
N SER A 39 8.58 -10.97 -11.02
CA SER A 39 10.00 -11.05 -11.38
C SER A 39 10.26 -10.71 -12.83
N ASN A 40 11.38 -10.04 -13.11
CA ASN A 40 11.92 -9.86 -14.47
C ASN A 40 13.22 -10.65 -14.71
N GLY A 41 13.54 -11.60 -13.82
CA GLY A 41 14.78 -12.39 -13.83
C GLY A 41 15.99 -11.71 -13.20
N LEU A 42 15.93 -10.39 -12.92
CA LEU A 42 16.99 -9.66 -12.21
C LEU A 42 16.54 -9.22 -10.81
N VAL A 43 15.30 -8.74 -10.74
CA VAL A 43 14.64 -8.27 -9.53
C VAL A 43 13.43 -9.15 -9.30
N GLU A 44 13.25 -9.56 -8.04
CA GLU A 44 12.04 -10.21 -7.56
C GLU A 44 11.42 -9.35 -6.47
N ILE A 45 10.12 -9.15 -6.51
CA ILE A 45 9.38 -8.42 -5.46
C ILE A 45 8.25 -9.29 -4.93
N GLU A 46 8.05 -9.26 -3.62
CA GLU A 46 6.90 -9.84 -2.92
C GLU A 46 5.94 -8.70 -2.55
N VAL A 47 4.72 -8.76 -3.08
CA VAL A 47 3.68 -7.75 -2.90
C VAL A 47 2.52 -8.36 -2.14
N TYR A 48 2.11 -7.73 -1.04
CA TYR A 48 0.89 -8.12 -0.34
C TYR A 48 -0.34 -7.63 -1.12
N LEU A 49 -1.33 -8.49 -1.24
CA LEU A 49 -2.59 -8.17 -1.89
C LEU A 49 -3.52 -7.48 -0.88
N PRO A 50 -4.19 -6.37 -1.27
CA PRO A 50 -5.17 -5.72 -0.41
C PRO A 50 -6.30 -6.67 -0.06
N ASP A 51 -6.63 -6.77 1.23
CA ASP A 51 -7.79 -7.49 1.72
C ASP A 51 -8.28 -6.87 3.04
N ALA A 52 -9.58 -6.59 3.15
CA ALA A 52 -10.15 -5.88 4.30
C ALA A 52 -10.19 -6.71 5.60
N GLN A 53 -10.07 -8.04 5.52
CA GLN A 53 -10.17 -8.96 6.66
C GLN A 53 -8.83 -9.59 7.02
N ILE A 54 -8.02 -9.94 6.01
CA ILE A 54 -6.78 -10.69 6.16
C ILE A 54 -5.60 -10.05 5.42
N GLY A 55 -5.72 -8.80 4.96
CA GLY A 55 -4.60 -8.09 4.33
C GLY A 55 -3.50 -7.77 5.32
N PHE A 56 -2.26 -7.69 4.83
CA PHE A 56 -1.09 -7.29 5.63
C PHE A 56 -1.30 -5.90 6.24
N TYR A 57 -1.74 -4.93 5.45
CA TYR A 57 -2.08 -3.60 5.92
C TYR A 57 -3.55 -3.30 5.65
N ARG A 58 -4.23 -2.80 6.69
CA ARG A 58 -5.66 -2.46 6.76
C ARG A 58 -5.91 -1.15 7.50
N GLY A 59 -4.83 -0.40 7.78
CA GLY A 59 -4.89 0.89 8.46
C GLY A 59 -5.54 1.97 7.60
N THR A 60 -5.70 3.17 8.17
CA THR A 60 -6.44 4.27 7.53
C THR A 60 -5.56 5.39 6.97
N ARG A 61 -4.24 5.16 6.93
CA ARG A 61 -3.27 6.14 6.44
C ARG A 61 -2.82 5.85 5.01
N PHE A 62 -2.22 4.70 4.80
CA PHE A 62 -1.57 4.36 3.53
C PHE A 62 -2.53 3.66 2.56
N ASP A 63 -2.22 3.80 1.27
CA ASP A 63 -2.79 2.97 0.21
C ASP A 63 -2.54 1.49 0.50
N TRP A 64 -3.61 0.71 0.56
CA TRP A 64 -3.52 -0.75 0.77
C TRP A 64 -2.85 -1.45 -0.42
N ALA A 65 -2.85 -0.83 -1.60
CA ALA A 65 -2.20 -1.36 -2.80
C ALA A 65 -0.69 -1.07 -2.82
N GLY A 66 0.07 -2.08 -3.24
CA GLY A 66 1.50 -1.97 -3.46
C GLY A 66 2.36 -2.01 -2.20
N VAL A 67 1.82 -2.49 -1.08
CA VAL A 67 2.62 -2.87 0.09
C VAL A 67 3.59 -3.98 -0.32
N MET A 68 4.87 -3.75 -0.11
CA MET A 68 5.94 -4.64 -0.57
C MET A 68 6.77 -5.11 0.61
N GLY A 69 6.56 -6.37 1.01
CA GLY A 69 7.29 -6.98 2.11
C GLY A 69 8.76 -7.22 1.78
N ARG A 70 9.09 -7.44 0.49
CA ARG A 70 10.45 -7.72 0.06
C ARG A 70 10.69 -7.31 -1.40
N ALA A 71 11.88 -6.78 -1.67
CA ALA A 71 12.45 -6.69 -3.00
C ALA A 71 13.87 -7.25 -2.96
N THR A 72 14.21 -8.14 -3.90
CA THR A 72 15.51 -8.81 -3.97
C THR A 72 16.21 -8.44 -5.27
N PHE A 73 17.48 -8.01 -5.17
CA PHE A 73 18.34 -7.73 -6.32
C PHE A 73 19.80 -8.04 -5.96
N ARG A 74 20.47 -8.84 -6.79
CA ARG A 74 21.89 -9.23 -6.61
C ARG A 74 22.20 -9.80 -5.21
N GLY A 75 21.29 -10.60 -4.65
CA GLY A 75 21.48 -11.22 -3.34
C GLY A 75 21.18 -10.33 -2.14
N HIS A 76 20.80 -9.07 -2.36
CA HIS A 76 20.40 -8.14 -1.31
C HIS A 76 18.89 -7.96 -1.26
N THR A 77 18.35 -7.72 -0.06
CA THR A 77 16.96 -7.30 0.13
C THR A 77 16.87 -5.81 0.43
N PHE A 78 15.78 -5.14 0.05
CA PHE A 78 15.64 -3.68 0.17
C PHE A 78 14.46 -3.21 1.04
N PHE A 79 13.51 -4.09 1.31
CA PHE A 79 12.31 -3.83 2.12
C PHE A 79 12.12 -4.94 3.15
N GLY A 80 11.42 -4.60 4.23
CA GLY A 80 11.09 -5.47 5.34
C GLY A 80 10.20 -4.75 6.36
N GLU A 81 9.72 -5.51 7.35
CA GLU A 81 8.92 -4.97 8.46
C GLU A 81 9.82 -4.15 9.40
N LEU A 82 9.49 -2.89 9.62
CA LEU A 82 10.26 -2.02 10.53
C LEU A 82 9.99 -2.29 12.02
N LYS A 83 8.96 -3.08 12.34
CA LYS A 83 8.47 -3.33 13.70
C LYS A 83 8.58 -4.83 13.98
N GLU A 84 8.93 -5.19 15.22
CA GLU A 84 9.01 -6.60 15.63
C GLU A 84 7.61 -7.25 15.75
N GLN A 85 6.61 -6.46 16.15
CA GLN A 85 5.23 -6.89 16.23
C GLN A 85 4.42 -6.14 15.18
N HIS A 86 3.86 -6.89 14.23
CA HIS A 86 3.02 -6.33 13.19
C HIS A 86 1.61 -6.08 13.70
N ASP A 87 1.07 -4.90 13.36
CA ASP A 87 -0.31 -4.52 13.60
C ASP A 87 -0.92 -4.11 12.25
N PRO A 88 -1.83 -4.92 11.66
CA PRO A 88 -2.43 -4.60 10.38
C PRO A 88 -3.15 -3.25 10.34
N VAL A 89 -3.59 -2.69 11.47
CA VAL A 89 -4.30 -1.40 11.50
C VAL A 89 -3.43 -0.23 11.99
N GLY A 90 -2.22 -0.50 12.47
CA GLY A 90 -1.29 0.50 12.97
C GLY A 90 -0.84 1.48 11.88
N HIS A 91 -0.87 2.78 12.16
CA HIS A 91 -0.67 3.82 11.14
C HIS A 91 0.74 3.82 10.49
N ASP A 92 1.73 3.17 11.08
CA ASP A 92 3.12 3.06 10.61
C ASP A 92 3.61 1.59 10.47
N HIS A 93 2.69 0.63 10.41
CA HIS A 93 2.99 -0.81 10.29
C HIS A 93 2.92 -1.34 8.84
N ALA A 94 2.93 -0.46 7.84
CA ALA A 94 3.02 -0.89 6.45
C ALA A 94 4.47 -1.28 6.08
N ALA A 95 4.73 -1.68 4.82
CA ALA A 95 6.06 -2.09 4.37
C ALA A 95 6.35 -1.69 2.92
N GLY A 96 7.61 -1.37 2.63
CA GLY A 96 8.08 -1.03 1.29
C GLY A 96 7.65 0.39 0.84
N PRO A 97 7.47 0.63 -0.47
CA PRO A 97 7.16 1.93 -1.04
C PRO A 97 5.66 2.24 -0.97
N VAL A 98 5.11 2.26 0.25
CA VAL A 98 3.70 2.58 0.51
C VAL A 98 3.43 4.06 0.27
N GLU A 99 2.21 4.40 -0.09
CA GLU A 99 1.85 5.74 -0.55
C GLU A 99 0.73 6.30 0.30
N GLU A 100 0.70 7.63 0.41
CA GLU A 100 -0.36 8.35 1.10
C GLU A 100 -0.82 9.52 0.26
N PHE A 101 -2.14 9.69 0.22
CA PHE A 101 -2.82 10.86 -0.32
C PHE A 101 -3.34 11.71 0.83
N SER A 102 -3.23 13.03 0.70
CA SER A 102 -3.83 14.00 1.62
C SER A 102 -3.34 13.78 3.05
N MET A 103 -2.05 13.98 3.31
CA MET A 103 -1.47 13.78 4.64
C MET A 103 -2.12 14.69 5.70
N PHE A 104 -2.58 15.88 5.30
CA PHE A 104 -3.10 16.90 6.22
C PHE A 104 -4.56 17.28 6.00
N ASP A 105 -5.08 17.17 4.77
CA ASP A 105 -6.47 17.58 4.47
C ASP A 105 -7.13 16.65 3.43
N PRO A 106 -7.67 15.49 3.84
CA PRO A 106 -8.39 14.59 2.96
C PRO A 106 -9.67 15.21 2.40
N PRO A 107 -10.01 14.97 1.11
CA PRO A 107 -11.19 15.57 0.51
C PRO A 107 -12.48 15.25 1.27
N GLY A 108 -13.16 16.32 1.68
CA GLY A 108 -14.42 16.27 2.41
C GLY A 108 -14.30 16.18 3.94
N PHE A 109 -13.09 16.12 4.52
CA PHE A 109 -12.90 16.10 5.98
C PHE A 109 -13.32 17.43 6.62
N SER A 110 -12.78 18.55 6.14
CA SER A 110 -13.08 19.89 6.67
C SER A 110 -14.57 20.25 6.54
N GLU A 111 -15.20 19.82 5.44
CA GLU A 111 -16.63 20.04 5.15
C GLU A 111 -17.57 19.05 5.85
N ALA A 112 -17.07 17.94 6.42
CA ALA A 112 -17.89 16.96 7.12
C ALA A 112 -18.27 17.47 8.52
N ALA A 113 -19.52 17.21 8.93
CA ALA A 113 -19.89 17.23 10.34
C ALA A 113 -19.30 16.00 11.07
N GLU A 114 -19.23 16.05 12.40
CA GLU A 114 -18.84 14.89 13.21
C GLU A 114 -19.69 13.67 12.86
N GLY A 115 -19.04 12.53 12.60
CA GLY A 115 -19.71 11.31 12.17
C GLY A 115 -20.07 11.22 10.69
N GLU A 116 -19.93 12.29 9.89
CA GLU A 116 -20.12 12.22 8.44
C GLU A 116 -18.90 11.62 7.72
N PRO A 117 -19.08 11.01 6.54
CA PRO A 117 -17.98 10.42 5.80
C PRO A 117 -17.16 11.44 5.02
N PHE A 118 -15.86 11.18 4.93
CA PHE A 118 -14.90 11.79 4.01
C PHE A 118 -14.12 10.71 3.25
N ILE A 119 -13.45 11.07 2.15
CA ILE A 119 -12.69 10.08 1.35
C ILE A 119 -11.21 10.08 1.77
N LYS A 120 -10.60 8.90 1.80
CA LYS A 120 -9.14 8.70 1.82
C LYS A 120 -8.78 7.78 0.66
N ILE A 121 -8.13 8.33 -0.37
CA ILE A 121 -7.69 7.58 -1.56
C ILE A 121 -6.69 6.51 -1.12
N GLY A 122 -6.82 5.29 -1.64
CA GLY A 122 -6.05 4.14 -1.19
C GLY A 122 -6.64 3.40 0.02
N VAL A 123 -7.72 3.91 0.62
CA VAL A 123 -8.42 3.29 1.78
C VAL A 123 -9.93 3.13 1.54
N GLY A 124 -10.68 4.24 1.46
CA GLY A 124 -12.13 4.22 1.36
C GLY A 124 -12.85 5.44 1.95
N LEU A 125 -14.08 5.23 2.41
CA LEU A 125 -14.84 6.20 3.20
C LEU A 125 -14.49 6.04 4.67
N LEU A 126 -13.99 7.12 5.26
CA LEU A 126 -13.68 7.23 6.68
C LEU A 126 -14.70 8.13 7.36
N LYS A 127 -15.04 7.79 8.59
CA LYS A 127 -15.94 8.60 9.43
C LYS A 127 -15.14 9.74 10.06
N LYS A 128 -15.63 10.97 9.95
CA LYS A 128 -15.01 12.11 10.64
C LYS A 128 -15.11 11.92 12.14
N GLU A 129 -13.97 12.12 12.79
CA GLU A 129 -13.84 12.26 14.23
C GLU A 129 -12.86 13.39 14.54
N GLY A 130 -13.29 14.34 15.37
CA GLY A 130 -12.47 15.46 15.82
C GLY A 130 -12.47 16.66 14.87
N GLU A 131 -11.90 17.76 15.36
CA GLU A 131 -11.91 19.05 14.66
C GLU A 131 -10.90 19.11 13.50
N ALA A 132 -9.73 18.48 13.67
CA ALA A 132 -8.65 18.45 12.70
C ALA A 132 -8.35 17.01 12.26
N TYR A 133 -7.90 16.85 11.01
CA TYR A 133 -7.46 15.56 10.51
C TYR A 133 -6.09 15.19 11.11
N GLU A 134 -5.94 13.95 11.52
CA GLU A 134 -4.72 13.41 12.12
C GLU A 134 -4.32 12.14 11.36
N PHE A 135 -3.23 12.18 10.59
CA PHE A 135 -2.80 11.03 9.77
C PHE A 135 -2.45 9.77 10.57
N TRP A 136 -2.16 9.91 11.86
CA TRP A 136 -1.85 8.81 12.78
C TRP A 136 -3.09 8.20 13.43
N ARG A 137 -4.26 8.86 13.34
CA ARG A 137 -5.49 8.37 13.94
C ARG A 137 -6.05 7.22 13.13
N GLN A 138 -6.49 6.18 13.83
CA GLN A 138 -7.27 5.11 13.23
C GLN A 138 -8.75 5.51 13.16
N TYR A 139 -9.18 6.02 12.02
CA TYR A 139 -10.59 6.34 11.78
C TYR A 139 -11.45 5.09 11.58
N GLU A 140 -12.74 5.18 11.88
CA GLU A 140 -13.70 4.14 11.50
C GLU A 140 -13.84 4.11 9.97
N ILE A 141 -13.61 2.93 9.36
CA ILE A 141 -13.86 2.70 7.94
C ILE A 141 -15.34 2.42 7.76
N VAL A 142 -16.10 3.42 7.30
CA VAL A 142 -17.53 3.27 6.97
C VAL A 142 -17.70 2.28 5.83
N ARG A 143 -16.84 2.40 4.81
CA ARG A 143 -16.80 1.46 3.68
C ARG A 143 -15.44 1.50 3.00
N PRO A 144 -14.72 0.38 2.87
CA PRO A 144 -13.50 0.34 2.07
C PRO A 144 -13.83 0.63 0.61
N ALA A 145 -12.89 1.21 -0.13
CA ALA A 145 -13.06 1.32 -1.57
C ALA A 145 -13.14 -0.06 -2.23
N GLU A 146 -13.90 -0.14 -3.32
CA GLU A 146 -13.98 -1.33 -4.14
C GLU A 146 -12.64 -1.52 -4.85
N ARG A 147 -12.12 -2.75 -4.86
CA ARG A 147 -10.79 -3.03 -5.40
C ARG A 147 -10.80 -4.26 -6.30
N LEU A 148 -10.02 -4.17 -7.36
CA LEU A 148 -9.67 -5.28 -8.23
C LEU A 148 -8.17 -5.23 -8.49
N HIS A 149 -7.57 -6.38 -8.78
CA HIS A 149 -6.20 -6.43 -9.26
C HIS A 149 -6.06 -7.41 -10.42
N GLU A 150 -5.10 -7.12 -11.29
CA GLU A 150 -4.81 -7.92 -12.47
C GLU A 150 -3.30 -8.08 -12.63
N VAL A 151 -2.85 -9.33 -12.74
CA VAL A 151 -1.44 -9.67 -12.96
C VAL A 151 -1.21 -9.88 -14.45
N SER A 152 -0.16 -9.26 -14.98
CA SER A 152 0.23 -9.50 -16.38
C SER A 152 0.63 -10.95 -16.60
N LYS A 153 0.28 -11.52 -17.76
CA LYS A 153 0.59 -12.92 -18.12
C LYS A 153 2.06 -13.32 -17.95
N ASP A 154 2.99 -12.38 -18.10
CA ASP A 154 4.42 -12.65 -17.95
C ASP A 154 4.97 -12.40 -16.54
N GLY A 155 4.09 -12.18 -15.54
CA GLY A 155 4.45 -12.09 -14.13
C GLY A 155 5.32 -10.88 -13.76
N ARG A 156 5.42 -9.86 -14.62
CA ARG A 156 6.27 -8.68 -14.36
C ARG A 156 5.52 -7.47 -13.81
N SER A 157 4.21 -7.47 -13.86
CA SER A 157 3.40 -6.37 -13.36
C SER A 157 2.10 -6.80 -12.73
N ILE A 158 1.64 -5.99 -11.79
CA ILE A 158 0.29 -6.03 -11.22
C ILE A 158 -0.31 -4.63 -11.35
N THR A 159 -1.58 -4.57 -11.72
CA THR A 159 -2.38 -3.34 -11.77
C THR A 159 -3.50 -3.45 -10.75
N PHE A 160 -3.53 -2.54 -9.79
CA PHE A 160 -4.60 -2.37 -8.82
C PHE A 160 -5.55 -1.28 -9.32
N ARG A 161 -6.85 -1.54 -9.22
CA ARG A 161 -7.91 -0.58 -9.55
C ARG A 161 -8.78 -0.40 -8.33
N GLU A 162 -8.97 0.86 -7.94
CA GLU A 162 -9.80 1.29 -6.84
C GLU A 162 -10.92 2.18 -7.38
N SER A 163 -12.17 1.89 -6.97
CA SER A 163 -13.32 2.74 -7.25
C SER A 163 -14.03 3.12 -5.95
N LEU A 164 -14.32 4.41 -5.82
CA LEU A 164 -15.07 4.93 -4.68
C LEU A 164 -16.14 5.91 -5.14
N ARG A 165 -17.39 5.62 -4.76
CA ARG A 165 -18.51 6.56 -4.83
C ARG A 165 -18.78 7.14 -3.45
N ASN A 166 -19.02 8.43 -3.35
CA ASN A 166 -19.47 9.10 -2.12
C ASN A 166 -20.70 9.94 -2.45
N GLU A 167 -21.76 9.78 -1.68
CA GLU A 167 -23.01 10.54 -1.84
C GLU A 167 -22.80 12.05 -1.65
N ARG A 168 -21.76 12.44 -0.90
CA ARG A 168 -21.40 13.85 -0.67
C ARG A 168 -20.70 14.51 -1.88
N GLY A 169 -20.41 13.75 -2.94
CA GLY A 169 -19.99 14.29 -4.24
C GLY A 169 -18.52 14.14 -4.62
N TRP A 170 -17.66 13.61 -3.73
CA TRP A 170 -16.28 13.21 -4.06
C TRP A 170 -16.25 11.75 -4.51
N SER A 171 -15.91 11.48 -5.75
CA SER A 171 -15.84 10.09 -6.25
C SER A 171 -14.67 9.96 -7.20
N TYR A 172 -14.04 8.80 -7.22
CA TYR A 172 -12.86 8.59 -8.03
C TYR A 172 -12.75 7.17 -8.58
N GLU A 173 -11.95 7.07 -9.65
CA GLU A 173 -11.31 5.85 -10.11
C GLU A 173 -9.80 6.07 -10.00
N TYR A 174 -9.10 5.15 -9.34
CA TYR A 174 -7.66 5.19 -9.14
C TYR A 174 -7.03 3.88 -9.62
N GLU A 175 -6.00 3.99 -10.44
CA GLU A 175 -5.19 2.87 -10.90
C GLU A 175 -3.76 3.03 -10.41
N LYS A 176 -3.22 1.99 -9.79
CA LYS A 176 -1.80 1.87 -9.41
C LYS A 176 -1.21 0.64 -10.06
N LYS A 177 -0.15 0.82 -10.85
CA LYS A 177 0.58 -0.28 -11.49
C LYS A 177 2.00 -0.38 -10.98
N LEU A 178 2.36 -1.58 -10.53
CA LEU A 178 3.76 -1.96 -10.28
C LEU A 178 4.28 -2.70 -11.51
N GLU A 179 5.39 -2.25 -12.08
CA GLU A 179 5.97 -2.87 -13.29
C GLU A 179 7.49 -3.03 -13.19
N LEU A 180 7.96 -4.28 -13.28
CA LEU A 180 9.37 -4.59 -13.45
C LEU A 180 9.75 -4.50 -14.94
N VAL A 181 10.67 -3.58 -15.24
CA VAL A 181 11.14 -3.33 -16.60
C VAL A 181 11.98 -4.51 -17.09
N ARG A 182 11.62 -5.09 -18.24
CA ARG A 182 12.36 -6.22 -18.81
C ARG A 182 13.84 -5.88 -19.01
N GLY A 183 14.73 -6.78 -18.58
CA GLY A 183 16.18 -6.65 -18.77
C GLY A 183 16.85 -5.52 -18.00
N ARG A 184 16.15 -4.85 -17.07
CA ARG A 184 16.71 -3.77 -16.24
C ARG A 184 16.30 -3.95 -14.79
N PRO A 185 17.16 -3.67 -13.80
CA PRO A 185 16.78 -3.72 -12.39
C PRO A 185 16.01 -2.46 -12.01
N LYS A 186 14.78 -2.33 -12.55
CA LYS A 186 13.94 -1.15 -12.38
C LYS A 186 12.49 -1.55 -12.12
N LEU A 187 11.99 -1.15 -10.97
CA LEU A 187 10.57 -1.07 -10.66
C LEU A 187 10.03 0.30 -11.09
N LYS A 188 8.88 0.32 -11.75
CA LYS A 188 8.06 1.51 -11.95
C LYS A 188 6.80 1.38 -11.10
N ILE A 189 6.45 2.47 -10.43
CA ILE A 189 5.14 2.66 -9.81
C ILE A 189 4.46 3.74 -10.64
N ILE A 190 3.29 3.43 -11.20
CA ILE A 190 2.57 4.29 -12.15
C ILE A 190 1.16 4.50 -11.63
N HIS A 191 0.69 5.74 -11.67
CA HIS A 191 -0.60 6.14 -11.13
C HIS A 191 -1.47 6.80 -12.18
N THR A 192 -2.77 6.53 -12.14
CA THR A 192 -3.79 7.33 -12.81
C THR A 192 -4.92 7.58 -11.82
N LEU A 193 -5.21 8.84 -11.53
CA LEU A 193 -6.35 9.25 -10.70
C LEU A 193 -7.33 10.02 -11.56
N ARG A 194 -8.59 9.59 -11.55
CA ARG A 194 -9.68 10.23 -12.27
C ARG A 194 -10.77 10.64 -11.29
N ASN A 195 -11.08 11.92 -11.25
CA ASN A 195 -12.26 12.42 -10.56
C ASN A 195 -13.52 12.04 -11.35
N THR A 196 -14.40 11.25 -10.74
CA THR A 196 -15.70 10.83 -11.29
C THR A 196 -16.88 11.45 -10.52
N GLY A 197 -16.59 12.27 -9.51
CA GLY A 197 -17.56 12.99 -8.71
C GLY A 197 -17.92 14.36 -9.27
N LYS A 198 -18.67 15.12 -8.47
CA LYS A 198 -19.09 16.50 -8.76
C LYS A 198 -18.23 17.54 -8.04
N ARG A 199 -17.53 17.14 -6.99
CA ARG A 199 -16.65 17.98 -6.18
C ARG A 199 -15.21 17.85 -6.66
N THR A 200 -14.43 18.92 -6.55
CA THR A 200 -12.99 18.90 -6.81
C THR A 200 -12.30 17.96 -5.82
N ILE A 201 -11.37 17.16 -6.31
CA ILE A 201 -10.40 16.43 -5.49
C ILE A 201 -9.12 17.26 -5.53
N ASP A 202 -8.87 17.98 -4.45
CA ASP A 202 -7.59 18.66 -4.20
C ASP A 202 -6.80 17.79 -3.22
N THR A 203 -5.61 17.34 -3.62
CA THR A 203 -4.82 16.39 -2.83
C THR A 203 -3.35 16.47 -3.15
N ASP A 204 -2.52 16.26 -2.12
CA ASP A 204 -1.13 15.86 -2.28
C ASP A 204 -1.01 14.34 -2.39
N HIS A 205 0.17 13.88 -2.80
CA HIS A 205 0.54 12.47 -2.84
C HIS A 205 2.04 12.35 -2.61
N TYR A 206 2.44 11.39 -1.78
CA TYR A 206 3.85 11.05 -1.62
C TYR A 206 4.03 9.55 -1.36
N ASN A 207 5.25 9.09 -1.64
CA ASN A 207 5.68 7.74 -1.32
C ASN A 207 6.47 7.74 0.01
N HIS A 208 6.01 6.95 0.97
CA HIS A 208 6.63 6.77 2.28
C HIS A 208 7.47 5.50 2.28
N THR A 209 8.55 5.48 1.51
CA THR A 209 9.36 4.26 1.36
C THR A 209 10.04 3.84 2.67
N MET A 210 9.70 2.64 3.14
CA MET A 210 10.30 2.02 4.32
C MET A 210 11.45 1.10 3.91
N PHE A 211 12.67 1.64 3.89
CA PHE A 211 13.86 0.88 3.53
C PHE A 211 14.35 0.00 4.68
N MET A 212 14.69 -1.24 4.34
CA MET A 212 15.42 -2.17 5.20
C MET A 212 16.33 -3.01 4.32
N ILE A 213 17.59 -2.61 4.21
CA ILE A 213 18.58 -3.32 3.41
C ILE A 213 19.12 -4.49 4.23
N ASP A 214 19.01 -5.70 3.68
CA ASP A 214 19.49 -6.96 4.28
C ASP A 214 19.01 -7.19 5.72
N GLY A 215 17.77 -6.78 6.02
CA GLY A 215 17.18 -6.93 7.36
C GLY A 215 17.79 -6.00 8.43
N ARG A 216 18.57 -4.98 8.03
CA ARG A 216 19.26 -4.08 8.95
C ARG A 216 18.52 -2.75 9.08
N PRO A 217 18.27 -2.26 10.30
CA PRO A 217 17.74 -0.92 10.52
C PRO A 217 18.59 0.16 9.86
N ILE A 218 17.96 1.29 9.52
CA ILE A 218 18.67 2.48 9.06
C ILE A 218 19.66 2.94 10.14
N GLY A 219 20.89 3.23 9.71
CA GLY A 219 21.98 3.67 10.57
C GLY A 219 23.08 4.34 9.76
N ARG A 220 24.25 4.51 10.37
CA ARG A 220 25.39 5.27 9.80
C ARG A 220 25.95 4.73 8.47
N GLU A 221 25.61 3.50 8.11
CA GLU A 221 26.06 2.87 6.86
C GLU A 221 25.17 3.20 5.67
N TYR A 222 24.04 3.87 5.91
CA TYR A 222 23.19 4.40 4.86
C TYR A 222 23.67 5.77 4.45
N SER A 223 23.49 6.11 3.17
CA SER A 223 23.62 7.48 2.73
C SER A 223 22.61 7.81 1.64
N ILE A 224 22.19 9.06 1.60
CA ILE A 224 21.29 9.61 0.60
C ILE A 224 22.02 10.74 -0.12
N GLU A 225 22.21 10.61 -1.43
CA GLU A 225 22.78 11.67 -2.25
C GLU A 225 21.67 12.48 -2.94
N PHE A 226 21.67 13.79 -2.73
CA PHE A 226 20.73 14.70 -3.38
C PHE A 226 21.27 15.14 -4.75
N PRO A 227 20.40 15.25 -5.78
CA PRO A 227 20.79 15.80 -7.08
C PRO A 227 20.92 17.34 -7.06
N PHE A 228 20.79 17.96 -5.89
CA PHE A 228 20.89 19.40 -5.63
C PHE A 228 21.63 19.62 -4.31
N ASP A 229 22.00 20.86 -4.01
CA ASP A 229 22.60 21.23 -2.73
C ASP A 229 21.48 21.44 -1.69
N PRO A 230 21.31 20.51 -0.73
CA PRO A 230 20.21 20.61 0.24
C PRO A 230 20.43 21.82 1.16
N THR A 231 19.35 22.53 1.43
CA THR A 231 19.32 23.66 2.37
C THR A 231 18.37 23.29 3.51
N GLY A 232 18.75 23.60 4.75
CA GLY A 232 17.95 23.30 5.94
C GLY A 232 18.79 22.82 7.12
N GLU A 233 18.12 22.59 8.24
CA GLU A 233 18.73 22.08 9.46
C GLU A 233 18.39 20.61 9.68
N ILE A 234 19.40 19.80 10.00
CA ILE A 234 19.18 18.45 10.51
C ILE A 234 18.61 18.57 11.93
N LYS A 235 17.35 18.14 12.10
CA LYS A 235 16.67 18.17 13.40
C LYS A 235 17.39 17.33 14.46
N ASP A 236 17.89 16.15 14.08
CA ASP A 236 18.59 15.22 14.96
C ASP A 236 20.01 14.95 14.44
N LYS A 237 20.95 15.79 14.86
CA LYS A 237 22.37 15.73 14.44
C LYS A 237 23.12 14.53 15.02
N GLU A 238 22.53 13.80 15.97
CA GLU A 238 23.14 12.57 16.49
C GLU A 238 22.86 11.38 15.56
N LYS A 239 21.73 11.43 14.82
CA LYS A 239 21.28 10.36 13.92
C LYS A 239 21.65 10.56 12.46
N ALA A 240 21.93 11.79 12.03
CA ALA A 240 22.28 12.08 10.64
C ALA A 240 23.29 13.21 10.52
N GLU A 241 24.11 13.18 9.47
CA GLU A 241 25.13 14.18 9.17
C GLU A 241 25.07 14.54 7.69
N LEU A 242 24.98 15.83 7.37
CA LEU A 242 24.98 16.32 5.99
C LEU A 242 26.39 16.76 5.59
N ARG A 243 26.97 16.09 4.59
CA ARG A 243 28.28 16.39 3.99
C ARG A 243 28.09 16.76 2.51
N GLY A 244 27.99 18.06 2.24
CA GLY A 244 27.68 18.55 0.90
C GLY A 244 26.29 18.09 0.45
N ARG A 245 26.23 17.18 -0.52
CA ARG A 245 24.97 16.60 -1.04
C ARG A 245 24.63 15.24 -0.45
N GLN A 246 25.38 14.75 0.52
CA GLN A 246 25.18 13.43 1.10
C GLN A 246 24.68 13.57 2.54
N LEU A 247 23.52 12.99 2.85
CA LEU A 247 22.98 12.82 4.21
C LEU A 247 23.25 11.39 4.70
#